data_AF-A0A1H6I089-F1
#
_entry.id   AF-A0A1H6I089-F1
#
_cell.length_a   1.000
_cell.length_b   1.000
_cell.length_c   1.000
_cell.angle_alpha   90.00
_cell.angle_beta   90.00
_cell.angle_gamma   90.00
#
_symmetry.space_group_name_H-M   'P 1'
#
loop_
_entity.id
_entity.type
_entity.pdbx_description
1 polymer ?
#
loop_
_entity_poly.entity_id
_entity_poly.type
_entity_poly.pdbx_seq_one_letter_code
_entity_poly.pdbx_strand_id
1 'polypeptide(L)' 'MPECRNCGSFVTERYVRVFAPPELDAVRVCPDCEDMVRDGAGVREARSKRV' A
#
# COMPACT_ATOMS: atom_id res chain seq x y z
N MET A 1 15.00 -0.99 3.65
CA MET A 1 14.06 -0.03 3.02
C MET A 1 12.70 -0.68 2.99
N PRO A 2 11.61 0.04 3.31
CA PRO A 2 10.30 -0.59 3.42
C PRO A 2 9.74 -1.00 2.05
N GLU A 3 8.92 -2.04 2.06
CA GLU A 3 8.31 -2.63 0.86
C GLU A 3 6.79 -2.68 1.01
N CYS A 4 6.08 -2.60 -0.10
CA CYS A 4 4.64 -2.81 -0.14
C CYS A 4 4.31 -4.27 0.21
N ARG A 5 3.43 -4.50 1.19
CA ARG A 5 3.03 -5.87 1.57
C ARG A 5 2.20 -6.61 0.52
N ASN A 6 1.71 -5.91 -0.51
CA ASN A 6 0.94 -6.53 -1.60
C ASN A 6 1.82 -6.91 -2.80
N CYS A 7 2.44 -5.92 -3.45
CA CYS A 7 3.19 -6.14 -4.69
C CYS A 7 4.71 -6.22 -4.50
N GLY A 8 5.23 -6.05 -3.29
CA GLY A 8 6.67 -6.05 -3.01
C GLY A 8 7.43 -4.82 -3.54
N SER A 9 6.76 -3.88 -4.19
CA SER A 9 7.40 -2.66 -4.69
C SER A 9 8.04 -1.87 -3.55
N PHE A 10 9.19 -1.26 -3.86
CA PHE A 10 9.87 -0.36 -2.95
C PHE A 10 8.99 0.84 -2.57
N VAL A 11 8.92 1.15 -1.28
CA VAL A 11 8.26 2.36 -0.78
C VAL A 11 9.21 3.16 0.13
N THR A 12 9.07 4.47 0.14
CA THR A 12 9.91 5.32 0.99
C THR A 12 9.45 5.29 2.44
N GLU A 13 10.38 5.51 3.38
CA GLU A 13 10.04 5.60 4.80
C GLU A 13 9.05 6.74 5.09
N ARG A 14 9.18 7.86 4.37
CA ARG A 14 8.24 8.97 4.44
C ARG A 14 6.83 8.55 4.02
N TYR A 15 6.73 7.70 2.99
CA TYR A 15 5.45 7.15 2.56
C TYR A 15 4.83 6.27 3.64
N VAL A 16 5.62 5.36 4.23
CA VAL A 16 5.16 4.50 5.34
C VAL A 16 4.64 5.34 6.52
N ARG A 17 5.37 6.37 6.96
CA ARG A 17 4.94 7.22 8.10
C ARG A 17 3.57 7.87 7.92
N VAL A 18 3.17 8.17 6.69
CA VAL A 18 1.89 8.85 6.39
C VAL A 18 0.77 7.83 6.19
N PHE A 19 1.10 6.64 5.68
CA PHE A 19 0.13 5.74 5.07
C PHE A 19 0.02 4.37 5.73
N ALA A 20 0.99 4.00 6.55
CA ALA A 20 0.91 2.79 7.37
C ALA A 20 0.12 3.07 8.65
N PRO A 21 -0.68 2.09 9.12
CA PRO A 21 -1.23 2.11 10.48
C PRO A 21 -0.12 2.21 11.54
N PRO A 22 -0.40 2.74 12.74
CA PRO A 22 0.60 2.91 13.80
C PRO A 22 1.33 1.63 14.22
N GLU A 23 0.68 0.47 14.02
CA GLU A 23 1.17 -0.85 14.42
C GLU A 23 2.00 -1.54 13.33
N LEU A 24 2.16 -0.93 12.15
CA LEU A 24 2.81 -1.53 11.00
C LEU A 24 3.96 -0.65 10.47
N ASP A 25 5.12 -1.29 10.25
CA ASP A 25 6.29 -0.64 9.66
C ASP A 25 6.30 -0.62 8.11
N ALA A 26 5.16 -0.99 7.49
CA ALA A 26 5.02 -1.06 6.04
C ALA A 26 3.59 -0.73 5.61
N VAL A 27 3.44 -0.22 4.39
CA VAL A 27 2.11 0.01 3.80
C VAL A 27 1.50 -1.30 3.33
N ARG A 28 0.18 -1.42 3.50
CA ARG A 28 -0.57 -2.60 3.06
C ARG A 28 -0.65 -2.70 1.54
N VAL A 29 -0.88 -1.56 0.88
CA VAL A 29 -1.02 -1.42 -0.58
C VAL A 29 -0.44 -0.07 -0.98
N CYS A 30 0.40 -0.07 -2.02
CA CYS A 30 1.01 1.12 -2.61
C CYS A 30 0.24 1.56 -3.87
N PRO A 31 0.51 2.75 -4.44
CA PRO A 31 -0.21 3.23 -5.62
C PRO A 31 0.02 2.38 -6.87
N ASP A 32 1.14 1.63 -6.94
CA ASP A 32 1.52 0.76 -8.07
C ASP A 32 0.84 -0.62 -8.02
N CYS A 33 0.03 -0.90 -7.00
CA CYS A 33 -0.74 -2.14 -6.98
C CYS A 33 -1.86 -2.09 -8.03
N GLU A 34 -1.84 -3.04 -8.96
CA GLU A 34 -2.82 -3.13 -10.05
C GLU A 34 -4.20 -3.63 -9.54
N ASP A 35 -4.19 -4.57 -8.60
CA ASP A 35 -5.37 -5.35 -8.20
C ASP A 35 -6.00 -4.92 -6.88
N MET A 36 -5.26 -4.19 -6.03
CA MET A 36 -5.73 -3.80 -4.70
C MET A 36 -5.62 -2.29 -4.47
N VAL A 37 -6.56 -1.74 -3.70
CA VAL A 37 -6.60 -0.32 -3.35
C VAL A 37 -6.94 -0.15 -1.87
N ARG A 38 -6.32 0.83 -1.22
CA ARG A 38 -6.73 1.26 0.12
C ARG A 38 -8.08 1.94 0.10
N ASP A 39 -8.92 1.60 1.08
CA ASP A 39 -10.25 2.17 1.26
C ASP A 39 -10.45 2.48 2.75
N GLY A 40 -10.29 3.77 3.10
CA GLY A 40 -10.29 4.21 4.50
C GLY A 40 -9.27 3.46 5.36
N ALA A 41 -9.77 2.78 6.39
CA ALA A 41 -8.98 1.95 7.29
C ALA A 41 -8.69 0.55 6.74
N GLY A 42 -9.26 0.15 5.59
CA GLY A 42 -9.16 -1.17 4.99
C GLY A 42 -8.41 -1.23 3.64
N VAL A 43 -8.49 -2.40 3.02
CA VAL A 43 -8.05 -2.67 1.64
C VAL A 43 -9.20 -3.37 0.93
N ARG A 44 -9.39 -3.07 -0.34
CA ARG A 44 -10.36 -3.74 -1.21
C ARG A 44 -9.74 -4.03 -2.58
N GLU A 45 -10.39 -4.89 -3.35
CA GLU A 45 -10.06 -5.11 -4.75
C GLU A 45 -10.30 -3.84 -5.59
N ALA A 46 -9.42 -3.63 -6.56
CA ALA A 46 -9.55 -2.58 -7.55
C ALA A 46 -10.76 -2.87 -8.44
N ARG A 47 -11.53 -1.83 -8.78
CA ARG A 47 -12.69 -1.97 -9.69
C ARG A 47 -12.26 -2.12 -11.16
N SER A 48 -10.98 -1.88 -11.44
CA SER A 48 -10.33 -1.96 -12.74
C SER A 48 -8.83 -2.10 -12.50
N LYS A 49 -8.13 -2.84 -13.37
CA LYS A 49 -6.67 -2.89 -13.32
C LYS A 49 -6.10 -1.50 -13.54
N ARG A 50 -5.18 -1.09 -12.66
CA ARG A 50 -4.40 0.14 -12.84
C ARG A 50 -3.19 -0.21 -13.70
N VAL A 51 -3.19 0.26 -14.93
CA VAL A 51 -2.09 0.21 -15.90
C VAL A 51 -1.46 1.58 -16.05
#